data_AF-A0A520AVU9-F1
#
_entry.id   AF-A0A520AVU9-F1
#
_cell.length_a   1.000
_cell.length_b   1.000
_cell.length_c   1.000
_cell.angle_alpha   90.00
_cell.angle_beta   90.00
_cell.angle_gamma   90.00
#
_symmetry.space_group_name_H-M   'P 1'
#
loop_
_entity.id
_entity.type
_entity.pdbx_description
1 polymer ?
#
loop_
_entity_poly.entity_id
_entity_poly.type
_entity_poly.pdbx_seq_one_letter_code
_entity_poly.pdbx_strand_id
1 'polypeptide(L)'
;MAFHPIEAITGAVIIPLLVFLIPIHVGALGLVLTIMTVMGVTNHMGWEVFPRFMWRGALGGWLITASHHQRHHEQYGCNYGLYFRFWDRLCGTDKGLGDFTKSHAKAAARAGGGPKAAARDHGGDAVGDAGSRGARHAA
;
A
#
# COMPACT_ATOMS: atom_id res chain seq x y z
N MET A 1 -2.31 -3.66 -11.08
CA MET A 1 -1.77 -4.02 -12.40
C MET A 1 -2.86 -4.78 -13.15
N ALA A 2 -3.07 -4.53 -14.45
CA ALA A 2 -4.01 -5.28 -15.28
C ALA A 2 -3.22 -6.24 -16.17
N PHE A 3 -3.60 -7.51 -16.18
CA PHE A 3 -2.96 -8.54 -17.00
C PHE A 3 -3.52 -8.52 -18.42
N HIS A 4 -2.72 -8.96 -19.40
CA HIS A 4 -3.26 -9.19 -20.73
C HIS A 4 -4.31 -10.32 -20.67
N PRO A 5 -5.44 -10.26 -21.40
CA PRO A 5 -6.51 -11.24 -21.27
C PRO A 5 -6.04 -12.71 -21.40
N ILE A 6 -5.05 -12.96 -22.25
CA ILE A 6 -4.49 -14.31 -22.45
C ILE A 6 -3.66 -14.80 -21.25
N GLU A 7 -2.94 -13.91 -20.57
CA GLU A 7 -2.17 -14.24 -19.36
C GLU A 7 -3.13 -14.55 -18.21
N ALA A 8 -4.24 -13.80 -18.13
CA ALA A 8 -5.28 -14.07 -17.15
C ALA A 8 -5.94 -15.45 -17.37
N ILE A 9 -6.26 -15.81 -18.62
CA ILE A 9 -6.87 -17.11 -18.95
C ILE A 9 -5.90 -18.25 -18.65
N THR A 10 -4.64 -18.13 -19.06
CA THR A 10 -3.63 -19.18 -18.85
C THR A 10 -3.35 -19.42 -17.37
N GLY A 11 -3.31 -18.37 -16.55
CA GLY A 11 -3.20 -18.51 -15.09
C GLY A 11 -4.46 -19.06 -14.41
N ALA A 12 -5.65 -18.67 -14.90
CA ALA A 12 -6.92 -19.04 -14.27
C ALA A 12 -7.33 -20.49 -14.49
N VAL A 13 -6.97 -21.10 -15.62
CA VAL A 13 -7.51 -22.43 -16.03
C VAL A 13 -6.89 -23.60 -15.26
N ILE A 14 -5.67 -23.44 -14.73
CA ILE A 14 -4.92 -24.54 -14.10
C ILE A 14 -5.64 -25.05 -12.84
N ILE A 15 -6.13 -24.15 -11.98
CA ILE A 15 -6.74 -24.54 -10.70
C ILE A 15 -8.06 -25.31 -10.92
N PRO A 16 -9.02 -24.86 -11.76
CA PRO A 16 -10.22 -25.64 -12.08
C PRO A 16 -9.92 -26.99 -12.72
N LEU A 17 -8.93 -27.08 -13.60
CA LEU A 17 -8.56 -28.36 -14.24
C LEU A 17 -8.06 -29.39 -13.23
N LEU A 18 -7.30 -28.97 -12.21
CA LEU A 18 -6.83 -29.87 -11.16
C LEU A 18 -7.98 -30.50 -10.35
N VAL A 19 -9.15 -29.85 -10.26
CA VAL A 19 -10.33 -30.39 -9.58
C VAL A 19 -10.89 -31.64 -10.30
N PHE A 20 -10.68 -31.77 -11.60
CA PHE A 20 -11.11 -32.95 -12.36
C PHE A 20 -10.10 -34.11 -12.28
N LEU A 21 -8.83 -33.82 -12.02
CA LEU A 21 -7.78 -34.84 -11.88
C LEU A 21 -7.68 -35.39 -10.46
N ILE A 22 -7.95 -34.55 -9.47
CA ILE A 22 -7.84 -34.87 -8.05
C ILE A 22 -9.26 -34.96 -7.50
N PRO A 23 -9.73 -36.09 -6.96
CA PRO A 23 -11.03 -36.15 -6.31
C PRO A 23 -11.03 -35.29 -5.05
N ILE A 24 -11.56 -34.07 -5.16
CA ILE A 24 -11.66 -33.13 -4.05
C ILE A 24 -13.00 -33.32 -3.34
N HIS A 25 -12.95 -33.63 -2.05
CA HIS A 25 -14.14 -33.70 -1.23
C HIS A 25 -14.83 -32.32 -1.15
N VAL A 26 -16.14 -32.25 -1.41
CA VAL A 26 -16.90 -30.97 -1.45
C VAL A 26 -16.75 -30.18 -0.14
N GLY A 27 -16.74 -30.87 1.01
CA GLY A 27 -16.49 -30.22 2.30
C GLY A 27 -15.09 -29.59 2.41
N ALA A 28 -14.05 -30.22 1.85
CA ALA A 28 -12.70 -29.66 1.83
C ALA A 28 -12.62 -28.46 0.88
N LEU A 29 -13.28 -28.54 -0.29
CA LEU A 29 -13.38 -27.41 -1.21
C LEU A 29 -14.06 -26.22 -0.55
N GLY A 30 -15.19 -26.44 0.12
CA GLY A 30 -15.91 -25.41 0.88
C GLY A 30 -15.01 -24.76 1.93
N LEU A 31 -14.32 -25.56 2.75
CA LEU A 31 -13.41 -25.06 3.77
C LEU A 31 -12.29 -24.18 3.19
N VAL A 32 -11.63 -24.64 2.12
CA VAL A 32 -10.54 -23.89 1.47
C VAL A 32 -11.06 -22.58 0.87
N LEU A 33 -12.19 -22.60 0.17
CA LEU A 33 -12.81 -21.40 -0.39
C LEU A 33 -13.22 -20.40 0.70
N THR A 34 -13.76 -20.88 1.82
CA THR A 34 -14.09 -20.03 2.98
C THR A 34 -12.84 -19.40 3.56
N ILE A 35 -11.77 -20.17 3.81
CA ILE A 35 -10.49 -19.64 4.32
C ILE A 35 -9.91 -18.61 3.35
N MET A 36 -9.90 -18.93 2.04
CA MET A 36 -9.42 -18.03 1.00
C MET A 36 -10.20 -16.72 0.99
N THR A 37 -11.52 -16.78 1.13
CA THR A 37 -12.39 -15.60 1.17
C THR A 37 -12.11 -14.76 2.42
N VAL A 38 -12.10 -15.37 3.61
CA VAL A 38 -11.86 -14.66 4.87
C VAL A 38 -10.48 -14.00 4.87
N MET A 39 -9.42 -14.74 4.51
CA MET A 39 -8.06 -14.23 4.47
C MET A 39 -7.89 -13.17 3.37
N GLY A 40 -8.48 -13.37 2.20
CA GLY A 40 -8.44 -12.40 1.10
C GLY A 40 -9.08 -11.07 1.47
N VAL A 41 -10.28 -11.10 2.06
CA VAL A 41 -10.94 -9.86 2.49
C VAL A 41 -10.13 -9.21 3.62
N THR A 42 -9.82 -9.93 4.69
CA THR A 42 -9.14 -9.37 5.86
C THR A 42 -7.77 -8.78 5.52
N ASN A 43 -6.99 -9.43 4.65
CA ASN A 43 -5.67 -8.94 4.24
C ASN A 43 -5.72 -7.60 3.45
N HIS A 44 -6.88 -7.24 2.91
CA HIS A 44 -7.09 -6.03 2.10
C HIS A 44 -7.99 -4.97 2.77
N MET A 45 -8.40 -5.17 4.03
CA MET A 45 -9.27 -4.20 4.73
C MET A 45 -8.58 -2.86 5.04
N GLY A 46 -7.26 -2.78 4.97
CA GLY A 46 -6.51 -1.58 5.33
C GLY A 46 -6.45 -1.28 6.84
N TRP A 47 -6.92 -2.22 7.67
CA TRP A 47 -6.80 -2.20 9.13
C TRP A 47 -6.76 -3.64 9.66
N GLU A 48 -6.27 -3.82 10.88
CA GLU A 48 -6.05 -5.14 11.48
C GLU A 48 -7.29 -5.60 12.27
N VAL A 49 -7.96 -6.65 11.81
CA VAL A 49 -9.14 -7.23 12.48
C VAL A 49 -8.75 -8.09 13.69
N PHE A 50 -7.56 -8.70 13.65
CA PHE A 50 -7.11 -9.57 14.72
C PHE A 50 -6.77 -8.76 15.99
N PRO A 51 -7.17 -9.19 17.20
CA PRO A 51 -6.78 -8.56 18.46
C PRO A 51 -5.26 -8.52 18.62
N ARG A 52 -4.77 -7.47 19.31
CA ARG A 52 -3.33 -7.10 19.41
C ARG A 52 -2.42 -8.24 19.84
N PHE A 53 -2.91 -9.16 20.68
CA PHE A 53 -2.13 -10.31 21.16
C PHE A 53 -1.90 -11.37 20.09
N MET A 54 -2.81 -11.53 19.12
CA MET A 54 -2.65 -12.54 18.07
C MET A 54 -1.61 -12.12 17.04
N TRP A 55 -1.62 -10.87 16.59
CA TRP A 55 -0.69 -10.44 15.54
C TRP A 55 0.67 -9.92 16.04
N ARG A 56 0.81 -9.56 17.32
CA ARG A 56 2.13 -9.30 17.95
C ARG A 56 2.72 -10.51 18.65
N GLY A 57 1.90 -11.52 18.95
CA GLY A 57 2.32 -12.76 19.58
C GLY A 57 2.88 -13.76 18.57
N ALA A 58 3.05 -15.01 19.02
CA ALA A 58 3.58 -16.08 18.19
C ALA A 58 2.76 -16.28 16.91
N LEU A 59 1.43 -16.20 16.97
CA LEU A 59 0.53 -16.40 15.83
C LEU A 59 0.78 -15.41 14.69
N GLY A 60 1.00 -14.12 14.97
CA GLY A 60 1.33 -13.12 13.97
C GLY A 60 2.71 -13.32 13.34
N GLY A 61 3.57 -14.10 13.98
CA GLY A 61 4.81 -14.58 13.40
C GLY A 61 4.59 -15.64 12.31
N TRP A 62 3.52 -16.41 12.38
CA TRP A 62 3.26 -17.52 11.45
C TRP A 62 2.21 -17.18 10.40
N LEU A 63 1.15 -16.46 10.79
CA LEU A 63 0.05 -16.08 9.92
C LEU A 63 0.30 -14.74 9.24
N ILE A 64 -0.23 -14.61 8.03
CA ILE A 64 -0.26 -13.35 7.32
C ILE A 64 -1.44 -12.54 7.83
N THR A 65 -1.20 -11.25 8.05
CA THR A 65 -2.20 -10.31 8.53
C THR A 65 -2.32 -9.15 7.55
N ALA A 66 -3.36 -8.31 7.72
CA ALA A 66 -3.57 -7.13 6.89
C ALA A 66 -2.31 -6.24 6.85
N SER A 67 -1.67 -6.06 8.01
CA SER A 67 -0.45 -5.24 8.10
C SER A 67 0.73 -5.88 7.34
N HIS A 68 0.87 -7.21 7.36
CA HIS A 68 1.94 -7.92 6.64
C HIS A 68 1.75 -7.84 5.12
N HIS A 69 0.52 -8.06 4.65
CA HIS A 69 0.17 -7.99 3.24
C HIS A 69 0.22 -6.55 2.71
N GLN A 70 -0.15 -5.56 3.53
CA GLN A 70 0.00 -4.16 3.14
C GLN A 70 1.45 -3.80 2.82
N ARG A 71 2.42 -4.31 3.59
CA ARG A 71 3.84 -4.09 3.34
C ARG A 71 4.30 -4.66 2.00
N HIS A 72 3.70 -5.76 1.53
CA HIS A 72 3.93 -6.28 0.19
C HIS A 72 3.49 -5.28 -0.89
N HIS A 73 2.32 -4.65 -0.75
CA HIS A 73 1.87 -3.63 -1.70
C HIS A 73 2.69 -2.33 -1.65
N GLU A 74 3.26 -2.01 -0.49
CA GLU A 74 4.22 -0.91 -0.36
C GLU A 74 5.58 -1.25 -0.99
N GLN A 75 6.01 -2.52 -0.88
CA GLN A 75 7.28 -3.05 -1.34
C GLN A 75 7.09 -4.45 -1.95
N TYR A 76 6.82 -4.52 -3.26
CA TYR A 76 6.58 -5.77 -3.98
C TYR A 76 7.76 -6.78 -3.95
N GLY A 77 8.91 -6.38 -3.40
CA GLY A 77 10.10 -7.20 -3.19
C GLY A 77 10.13 -8.03 -1.90
N CYS A 78 9.00 -8.20 -1.20
CA CYS A 78 8.94 -8.93 0.07
C CYS A 78 7.53 -9.46 0.38
N ASN A 79 7.41 -10.31 1.40
CA ASN A 79 6.13 -10.79 1.95
C ASN A 79 5.22 -11.43 0.88
N TYR A 80 5.71 -12.47 0.21
CA TYR A 80 5.03 -13.16 -0.90
C TYR A 80 4.01 -14.21 -0.48
N GLY A 81 4.00 -14.61 0.80
CA GLY A 81 3.11 -15.65 1.28
C GLY A 81 1.63 -15.28 1.10
N LEU A 82 0.77 -16.31 1.05
CA LEU A 82 -0.67 -16.15 0.88
C LEU A 82 -1.46 -16.29 2.21
N TYR A 83 -1.10 -17.29 3.02
CA TYR A 83 -1.74 -17.58 4.31
C TYR A 83 -0.74 -17.57 5.48
N PHE A 84 0.47 -18.05 5.22
CA PHE A 84 1.52 -18.22 6.21
C PHE A 84 2.82 -17.53 5.77
N ARG A 85 3.55 -17.02 6.75
CA ARG A 85 4.87 -16.38 6.62
C ARG A 85 6.01 -17.40 6.54
N PHE A 86 5.69 -18.69 6.64
CA PHE A 86 6.67 -19.78 6.67
C PHE A 86 7.63 -19.72 5.47
N TRP A 87 7.09 -19.62 4.25
CA TRP A 87 7.90 -19.53 3.03
C TRP A 87 8.70 -18.23 2.94
N ASP A 88 8.12 -17.12 3.38
CA ASP A 88 8.83 -15.84 3.43
C ASP A 88 10.03 -15.88 4.38
N ARG A 89 9.92 -16.60 5.49
CA ARG A 89 11.04 -16.79 6.43
C ARG A 89 12.09 -17.72 5.85
N LEU A 90 11.68 -18.81 5.23
CA LEU A 90 12.60 -19.77 4.62
C LEU A 90 13.41 -19.14 3.49
N CYS A 91 12.77 -18.29 2.67
CA CYS A 91 13.39 -17.60 1.54
C CYS A 91 14.01 -16.24 1.92
N GLY A 92 13.92 -15.81 3.18
CA GLY A 92 14.46 -14.51 3.65
C GLY A 92 13.73 -13.28 3.12
N THR A 93 12.49 -13.42 2.64
CA THR A 93 11.64 -12.35 2.08
C THR A 93 10.67 -11.76 3.09
N ASP A 94 10.65 -12.25 4.34
CA ASP A 94 9.80 -11.70 5.42
C ASP A 94 10.36 -10.38 5.96
N LYS A 95 9.73 -9.25 5.60
CA LYS A 95 10.10 -7.91 6.12
C LYS A 95 9.23 -7.45 7.28
N GLY A 96 8.38 -8.31 7.82
CA GLY A 96 7.53 -7.95 8.95
C GLY A 96 6.27 -7.19 8.56
N LEU A 97 5.72 -6.45 9.53
CA LEU A 97 4.44 -5.75 9.39
C LEU A 97 4.63 -4.35 8.80
N GLY A 98 3.63 -3.89 8.05
CA GLY A 98 3.48 -2.52 7.59
C GLY A 98 2.81 -1.61 8.63
N ASP A 99 2.74 -0.33 8.32
CA ASP A 99 2.13 0.69 9.18
C ASP A 99 1.06 1.46 8.39
N PHE A 100 -0.20 1.17 8.70
CA PHE A 100 -1.34 1.79 8.02
C PHE A 100 -1.35 3.31 8.15
N THR A 101 -0.99 3.86 9.31
CA THR A 101 -0.98 5.31 9.55
C THR A 101 0.04 5.99 8.65
N LYS A 102 1.26 5.45 8.55
CA LYS A 102 2.30 5.98 7.66
C LYS A 102 1.88 5.87 6.19
N SER A 103 1.26 4.77 5.80
CA SER A 103 0.80 4.56 4.43
C SER A 103 -0.33 5.49 4.02
N HIS A 104 -1.31 5.72 4.91
CA HIS A 104 -2.40 6.65 4.66
C HIS A 104 -1.88 8.10 4.58
N ALA A 105 -0.96 8.49 5.47
CA ALA A 105 -0.32 9.80 5.42
C ALA A 105 0.47 10.03 4.11
N LYS A 106 1.22 9.02 3.66
CA LYS A 106 1.95 9.06 2.38
C LYS A 106 1.01 9.16 1.18
N ALA A 107 -0.11 8.44 1.20
CA ALA A 107 -1.13 8.53 0.15
C ALA A 107 -1.78 9.92 0.11
N ALA A 108 -2.12 10.49 1.28
CA ALA A 108 -2.68 11.84 1.39
C ALA A 108 -1.71 12.92 0.89
N ALA A 109 -0.43 12.82 1.24
CA ALA A 109 0.59 13.76 0.75
C ALA A 109 0.75 13.72 -0.79
N ARG A 110 0.64 12.53 -1.39
CA ARG A 110 0.66 12.38 -2.86
C ARG A 110 -0.58 12.97 -3.53
N ALA A 111 -1.75 12.83 -2.91
CA ALA A 111 -3.01 13.40 -3.41
C ALA A 111 -3.07 14.93 -3.26
N GLY A 112 -2.44 15.50 -2.22
CA GLY A 112 -2.39 16.94 -1.97
C GLY A 112 -1.33 17.70 -2.79
N GLY A 113 -0.48 17.01 -3.55
CA GLY A 113 0.66 17.59 -4.30
C GLY A 113 0.43 17.88 -5.79
N GLY A 114 -0.81 18.15 -6.22
CA GLY A 114 -1.10 18.64 -7.58
C GLY A 114 -0.66 20.11 -7.78
N PRO A 115 -0.31 20.57 -9.01
CA PRO A 115 0.54 21.74 -9.21
C PRO A 115 -0.12 23.06 -8.79
N LYS A 116 0.30 23.60 -7.64
CA LYS A 116 0.12 25.01 -7.26
C LYS A 116 1.30 25.86 -7.76
N ALA A 117 1.63 25.78 -9.04
CA ALA A 117 2.73 26.53 -9.66
C ALA A 117 2.28 27.21 -10.96
N ALA A 118 1.25 28.05 -10.90
CA ALA A 118 0.90 28.97 -11.99
C ALA A 118 -0.11 30.04 -11.53
N ALA A 119 0.21 30.81 -10.49
CA ALA A 119 -0.47 32.09 -10.23
C ALA A 119 0.23 32.81 -9.08
N ARG A 120 1.27 33.57 -9.41
CA ARG A 120 1.76 34.78 -8.72
C ARG A 120 3.14 35.09 -9.27
N ASP A 121 3.20 35.98 -10.26
CA ASP A 121 3.99 37.21 -10.10
C ASP A 121 3.72 38.20 -11.24
N HIS A 122 2.79 39.12 -11.01
CA HIS A 122 2.76 40.44 -11.65
C HIS A 122 2.28 41.42 -10.57
N GLY A 123 3.12 41.66 -9.56
CA GLY A 123 3.21 42.94 -8.86
C GLY A 123 4.55 43.54 -9.30
N GLY A 124 4.62 44.73 -9.88
CA GLY A 124 4.18 45.98 -9.27
C GLY A 124 5.39 46.62 -8.58
N ASP A 125 6.45 46.89 -9.34
CA ASP A 125 7.67 47.54 -8.86
C ASP A 125 7.68 49.03 -9.23
N ALA A 126 7.56 49.88 -8.20
CA ALA A 126 8.11 51.25 -8.14
C ALA A 126 8.02 51.70 -6.67
N VAL A 127 8.95 51.21 -5.83
CA VAL A 127 10.17 51.91 -5.39
C VAL A 127 9.87 53.18 -4.61
N GLY A 128 10.12 53.10 -3.31
CA GLY A 128 10.20 54.23 -2.40
C GLY A 128 11.65 54.72 -2.18
N ASP A 129 11.68 55.89 -1.56
CA ASP A 129 12.75 56.52 -0.78
C ASP A 129 13.88 57.26 -1.51
N ALA A 130 13.98 58.56 -1.24
CA ALA A 130 15.23 59.20 -0.80
C ALA A 130 15.02 60.67 -0.39
N GLY A 131 15.22 60.95 0.89
CA GLY A 131 16.27 61.89 1.31
C GLY A 131 16.01 63.39 1.16
N SER A 132 15.63 64.01 2.27
CA SER A 132 15.83 65.43 2.55
C SER A 132 17.34 65.78 2.59
N ARG A 133 17.75 66.81 1.84
CA ARG A 133 18.96 67.64 2.10
C ARG A 133 19.06 68.77 1.07
N GLY A 134 19.30 69.99 1.55
CA GLY A 134 20.00 71.02 0.76
C GLY A 134 19.26 72.33 0.56
N ALA A 135 19.21 73.17 1.59
CA ALA A 135 19.11 74.61 1.41
C ALA A 135 20.39 75.14 0.76
N ARG A 136 20.27 75.82 -0.39
CA ARG A 136 21.29 76.74 -0.95
C ARG A 136 20.60 77.92 -1.65
N HIS A 137 20.83 79.09 -1.06
CA HIS A 137 21.03 80.45 -1.60
C HIS A 137 20.78 80.81 -3.07
N ALA A 138 20.38 82.09 -3.22
CA ALA A 138 20.45 83.03 -4.35
C ALA A 138 19.25 82.98 -5.32
N ALA A 139 18.59 84.09 -5.70
CA ALA A 139 18.82 85.52 -5.53
C ALA A 139 17.48 86.26 -5.49
#